data_AF-A0AAD1BAH2-F1
#
_entry.id   AF-A0AAD1BAH2-F1
#
_cell.length_a   1.000
_cell.length_b   1.000
_cell.length_c   1.000
_cell.angle_alpha   90.00
_cell.angle_beta   90.00
_cell.angle_gamma   90.00
#
_symmetry.space_group_name_H-M   'P 1'
#
loop_
_entity.id
_entity.type
_entity.pdbx_description
1 polymer ?
#
loop_
_entity_poly.entity_id
_entity_poly.type
_entity_poly.pdbx_seq_one_letter_code
_entity_poly.pdbx_strand_id
1 'polypeptide(L)' 'MLRSLLLLVLALGLNGCTALIARTTPYTCPYIGVRMDWALAKENNGVLWPLLALDAPFSGVVDTLMFPFEHQYSCSL' A
#
# COMPACT_ATOMS: atom_id res chain seq x y z
N MET A 1 22.97 -17.75 5.93
CA MET A 1 22.19 -17.49 4.69
C MET A 1 20.71 -17.27 5.00
N LEU A 2 20.03 -18.13 5.77
CA LEU A 2 18.61 -17.95 6.15
C LEU A 2 18.28 -16.58 6.79
N ARG A 3 19.15 -16.07 7.66
CA ARG A 3 18.95 -14.78 8.34
C ARG A 3 18.95 -13.58 7.39
N SER A 4 19.81 -13.57 6.37
CA SER A 4 19.84 -12.53 5.35
C SER A 4 18.61 -12.60 4.44
N LEU A 5 18.13 -13.80 4.12
CA LEU A 5 16.90 -13.99 3.35
C LEU A 5 15.68 -13.49 4.13
N LEU A 6 15.63 -13.76 5.44
CA LEU A 6 14.55 -13.29 6.32
C LEU A 6 14.51 -11.75 6.39
N LEU A 7 15.68 -11.11 6.54
CA LEU A 7 15.79 -9.66 6.56
C LEU A 7 15.41 -9.03 5.22
N LEU A 8 15.74 -9.67 4.11
CA LEU A 8 15.35 -9.20 2.77
C LEU A 8 13.83 -9.28 2.58
N VAL A 9 13.20 -10.40 2.98
CA VAL A 9 11.74 -10.57 2.91
C VAL A 9 11.03 -9.57 3.83
N LEU A 10 11.56 -9.33 5.04
CA LEU A 10 11.03 -8.31 5.93
C LEU A 10 11.16 -6.92 5.32
N ALA A 11 12.35 -6.57 4.83
CA ALA A 11 12.58 -5.27 4.20
C ALA A 11 11.70 -5.06 2.97
N LEU A 12 11.45 -6.09 2.17
CA LEU A 12 10.57 -6.04 1.00
C LEU A 12 9.08 -5.95 1.40
N GLY A 13 8.66 -6.68 2.43
CA GLY A 13 7.28 -6.71 2.93
C GLY A 13 6.86 -5.49 3.75
N LEU A 14 7.81 -4.65 4.20
CA LEU A 14 7.55 -3.43 4.97
C LEU A 14 7.50 -2.16 4.08
N ASN A 15 7.41 -2.29 2.75
CA ASN A 15 7.45 -1.13 1.84
C ASN A 15 6.08 -0.61 1.37
N GLY A 16 4.96 -1.09 1.92
CA GLY A 16 3.64 -0.70 1.43
C GLY A 16 3.39 -1.24 0.03
N CYS A 17 3.18 -2.55 -0.08
CA CYS A 17 3.01 -3.25 -1.35
C CYS A 17 1.88 -2.64 -2.18
N THR A 18 0.72 -2.36 -1.57
CA THR A 18 -0.40 -1.73 -2.27
C THR A 18 -0.09 -0.30 -2.70
N ALA A 19 0.63 0.48 -1.90
CA ALA A 19 1.10 1.82 -2.28
C ALA A 19 2.02 1.80 -3.51
N LEU A 20 2.90 0.81 -3.63
CA LEU A 20 3.76 0.66 -4.82
C LEU A 20 2.99 0.19 -6.04
N ILE A 21 2.14 -0.84 -5.88
CA ILE A 21 1.34 -1.38 -6.98
C ILE A 21 0.38 -0.32 -7.52
N ALA A 22 -0.28 0.44 -6.66
CA ALA A 22 -1.20 1.51 -7.05
C ALA A 22 -0.56 2.52 -8.00
N ARG A 23 0.73 2.85 -7.79
CA ARG A 23 1.49 3.82 -8.59
C ARG A 23 2.00 3.27 -9.92
N THR A 24 1.86 1.97 -10.16
CA THR A 24 2.06 1.40 -11.50
C THR A 24 0.85 1.63 -12.41
N THR A 25 -0.28 2.05 -11.83
CA THR A 25 -1.51 2.35 -12.55
C THR A 25 -1.60 3.86 -12.86
N PRO A 26 -2.37 4.27 -13.88
CA PRO A 26 -2.57 5.69 -14.18
C PRO A 26 -3.47 6.41 -13.15
N TYR A 27 -4.06 5.68 -12.20
CA TYR A 27 -4.89 6.25 -11.14
C TYR A 27 -4.02 6.75 -10.01
N THR A 28 -3.92 8.08 -9.87
CA THR A 28 -3.18 8.73 -8.80
C THR A 28 -4.15 9.54 -7.95
N CYS A 29 -4.11 9.35 -6.64
CA CYS A 29 -4.79 10.22 -5.70
C CYS A 29 -4.12 10.19 -4.34
N PRO A 30 -4.41 11.16 -3.46
CA PRO A 30 -3.87 11.20 -2.11
C PRO A 30 -4.24 9.94 -1.34
N TYR A 31 -3.23 9.32 -0.74
CA TYR A 31 -3.40 8.09 0.05
C TYR A 31 -3.92 6.91 -0.77
N ILE A 32 -3.52 6.80 -2.04
CA ILE A 32 -3.98 5.73 -2.93
C ILE A 32 -3.65 4.33 -2.38
N GLY A 33 -2.49 4.13 -1.76
CA GLY A 33 -2.10 2.84 -1.19
C GLY A 33 -3.07 2.39 -0.09
N VAL A 34 -3.26 3.24 0.94
CA VAL A 34 -4.17 2.93 2.05
C VAL A 34 -5.63 2.77 1.58
N ARG A 35 -6.04 3.56 0.58
CA ARG A 35 -7.37 3.42 -0.02
C ARG A 35 -7.52 2.08 -0.75
N MET A 36 -6.48 1.64 -1.47
CA MET A 36 -6.45 0.33 -2.12
C MET A 36 -6.50 -0.81 -1.10
N ASP A 37 -5.79 -0.70 0.03
CA ASP A 37 -5.89 -1.67 1.12
C ASP A 37 -7.34 -1.84 1.60
N TRP A 38 -8.04 -0.72 1.82
CA TRP A 38 -9.44 -0.75 2.24
C TRP A 38 -10.38 -1.27 1.14
N ALA A 39 -10.16 -0.88 -0.11
CA ALA A 39 -10.95 -1.33 -1.25
C ALA A 39 -10.83 -2.85 -1.46
N LEU A 40 -9.61 -3.38 -1.44
CA LEU A 40 -9.33 -4.81 -1.57
C LEU A 40 -9.89 -5.62 -0.39
N ALA A 41 -9.81 -5.06 0.82
CA ALA A 41 -10.44 -5.65 2.00
C ALA A 41 -11.96 -5.77 1.84
N LYS A 42 -12.61 -4.71 1.35
CA LYS A 42 -14.05 -4.67 1.12
C LYS A 42 -14.48 -5.62 0.01
N GLU A 43 -13.76 -5.65 -1.11
CA GLU A 43 -14.04 -6.50 -2.27
C GLU A 43 -13.91 -8.00 -1.93
N ASN A 44 -12.92 -8.36 -1.11
CA ASN A 44 -12.67 -9.75 -0.71
C ASN A 44 -13.43 -10.17 0.56
N ASN A 45 -14.48 -9.43 0.97
CA ASN A 45 -15.25 -9.71 2.20
C ASN A 45 -14.36 -9.90 3.45
N GLY A 46 -13.24 -9.18 3.54
CA GLY A 46 -12.30 -9.25 4.66
C GLY A 46 -11.37 -10.47 4.66
N VAL A 47 -11.40 -11.35 3.65
CA VAL A 47 -10.49 -12.53 3.60
C VAL A 47 -9.02 -12.12 3.62
N LEU A 48 -8.67 -11.02 2.93
CA LEU A 48 -7.31 -10.49 2.87
C LEU A 48 -6.97 -9.52 4.02
N TRP A 49 -7.91 -9.27 4.95
CA TRP A 49 -7.75 -8.28 6.01
C TRP A 49 -6.45 -8.40 6.81
N PRO A 50 -5.98 -9.59 7.23
CA PRO A 50 -4.76 -9.69 8.05
C PRO A 50 -3.51 -9.19 7.33
N LEU A 51 -3.44 -9.38 6.01
CA LEU A 51 -2.31 -8.94 5.19
C LEU A 51 -2.41 -7.45 4.89
N LEU A 52 -3.60 -6.99 4.51
CA LEU A 52 -3.85 -5.58 4.17
C LEU A 52 -3.75 -4.67 5.40
N ALA A 53 -4.15 -5.14 6.58
CA ALA A 53 -3.98 -4.41 7.83
C ALA A 53 -2.50 -4.26 8.23
N LEU A 54 -1.65 -5.23 7.85
CA LEU A 54 -0.21 -5.13 8.05
C LEU A 54 0.45 -4.20 7.03
N ASP A 55 -0.05 -4.18 5.79
CA ASP A 55 0.47 -3.33 4.71
C ASP A 55 0.07 -1.85 4.86
N ALA A 56 -1.17 -1.59 5.30
CA ALA A 56 -1.76 -0.26 5.47
C ALA A 56 -0.88 0.78 6.18
N PRO A 57 -0.21 0.51 7.32
CA PRO A 57 0.68 1.49 7.94
C PRO A 57 1.88 1.84 7.05
N PHE A 58 2.45 0.88 6.31
CA PHE A 58 3.57 1.13 5.40
C PHE A 58 3.11 1.85 4.15
N SER A 59 1.96 1.46 3.59
CA SER A 59 1.29 2.18 2.52
C SER A 59 1.01 3.63 2.92
N GLY A 60 0.61 3.88 4.17
CA GLY A 60 0.42 5.21 4.73
C GLY A 60 1.71 6.04 4.80
N VAL A 61 2.84 5.43 5.15
CA VAL A 61 4.14 6.12 5.12
C VAL A 61 4.51 6.52 3.68
N VAL A 62 4.44 5.59 2.72
CA VAL A 62 4.74 5.87 1.31
C VAL A 62 3.82 6.94 0.75
N ASP A 63 2.53 6.85 1.05
CA ASP A 63 1.52 7.81 0.63
C ASP A 63 1.75 9.19 1.22
N THR A 64 2.19 9.29 2.48
CA THR A 64 2.53 10.57 3.11
C THR A 64 3.76 11.20 2.44
N LEU A 65 4.76 10.39 2.08
CA LEU A 65 5.94 10.87 1.35
C LEU A 65 5.59 11.34 -0.07
N MET A 66 4.61 10.70 -0.71
CA MET A 66 4.16 11.02 -2.06
C MET A 66 3.07 12.09 -2.11
N PHE A 67 2.49 12.45 -0.97
CA PHE A 67 1.41 13.45 -0.86
C PHE A 67 1.70 14.77 -1.58
N PRO A 68 2.91 15.37 -1.53
CA PRO A 68 3.19 16.62 -2.25
C PRO A 68 3.02 16.50 -3.77
N PHE A 69 3.21 15.33 -4.35
CA PHE A 69 3.04 15.09 -5.78
C PHE A 69 1.58 14.77 -6.14
N GLU A 70 0.86 14.14 -5.20
CA GLU A 70 -0.45 13.54 -5.46
C GLU A 70 -1.64 14.39 -4.99
N HIS A 71 -1.41 15.42 -4.17
CA HIS A 71 -2.47 16.26 -3.55
C HIS A 71 -3.44 16.92 -4.55
N GLN A 72 -3.01 17.11 -5.79
CA GLN A 72 -3.78 17.76 -6.86
C GLN A 72 -4.77 16.81 -7.57
N TYR A 73 -4.65 15.50 -7.37
CA TYR A 73 -5.49 14.50 -8.02
C TYR A 73 -6.64 14.03 -7.12
N SER A 74 -7.68 13.48 -7.73
CA SER A 74 -8.85 12.94 -7.02
C SER A 74 -9.34 11.66 -7.69
N CYS A 75 -9.70 10.65 -6.90
CA CYS A 75 -10.30 9.40 -7.38
C CYS A 75 -11.45 8.96 -6.49
N SER A 76 -12.40 8.24 -7.08
CA SER A 76 -13.42 7.45 -6.37
C SER A 76 -13.07 5.96 -6.50
N LEU A 77 -12.69 5.34 -5.38
CA LEU A 77 -12.48 3.90 -5.23
C LEU A 77 -13.74 3.23 -4.69
#